data_AF-A0A527FYG3-F1
#
_entry.id   AF-A0A527FYG3-F1
#
_cell.length_a   1.000
_cell.length_b   1.000
_cell.length_c   1.000
_cell.angle_alpha   90.00
_cell.angle_beta   90.00
_cell.angle_gamma   90.00
#
_symmetry.space_group_name_H-M   'P 1'
#
loop_
_entity.id
_entity.type
_entity.pdbx_description
1 polymer ?
#
loop_
_entity_poly.entity_id
_entity_poly.type
_entity_poly.pdbx_seq_one_letter_code
_entity_poly.pdbx_strand_id
1 'polypeptide(L)' 'MSKKDLGLLILILVVGAIVAIINPRFLLPINLANTSN' A
#
# COMPACT_ATOMS: atom_id res chain seq x y z
N MET A 1 -8.97 14.05 -9.74
CA MET A 1 -7.70 13.37 -9.45
C MET A 1 -6.68 13.86 -10.45
N SER A 2 -5.63 14.55 -10.00
CA SER A 2 -4.52 14.96 -10.86
C SER A 2 -3.76 13.72 -11.34
N LYS A 3 -3.03 13.82 -12.45
CA LYS A 3 -2.14 12.74 -12.93
C LYS A 3 -1.18 12.26 -11.84
N LYS A 4 -0.76 13.16 -10.96
CA LYS A 4 0.09 12.87 -9.81
C LYS A 4 -0.61 11.97 -8.79
N ASP A 5 -1.86 12.29 -8.45
CA ASP A 5 -2.66 11.49 -7.51
C ASP A 5 -2.93 10.09 -8.07
N LEU A 6 -3.19 9.98 -9.39
CA LEU A 6 -3.38 8.69 -10.05
C LEU A 6 -2.09 7.86 -10.06
N GLY A 7 -0.94 8.48 -10.34
CA GLY A 7 0.36 7.83 -10.27
C GLY A 7 0.69 7.36 -8.85
N LEU A 8 0.38 8.17 -7.84
CA LEU A 8 0.50 7.80 -6.42
C LEU A 8 -0.38 6.61 -6.05
N LEU A 9 -1.64 6.61 -6.49
CA LEU A 9 -2.55 5.49 -6.25
C LEU A 9 -2.04 4.19 -6.88
N ILE A 10 -1.56 4.25 -8.12
CA ILE A 10 -0.97 3.09 -8.81
C ILE A 10 0.25 2.59 -8.05
N LEU A 11 1.13 3.50 -7.62
CA LEU A 11 2.31 3.14 -6.86
C LEU A 11 1.96 2.44 -5.54
N ILE A 12 0.99 2.99 -4.78
CA ILE A 12 0.51 2.41 -3.53
C ILE A 12 -0.06 1.00 -3.76
N LEU A 13 -0.87 0.82 -4.81
CA LEU A 13 -1.45 -0.48 -5.12
C LEU A 13 -0.38 -1.51 -5.53
N VAL A 14 0.59 -1.14 -6.37
CA VAL A 14 1.63 -2.05 -6.83
C VAL A 14 2.54 -2.47 -5.68
N VAL A 15 3.04 -1.50 -4.91
CA VAL A 15 3.92 -1.77 -3.77
C VAL A 15 3.16 -2.57 -2.70
N GLY A 16 1.94 -2.15 -2.36
CA GLY A 16 1.10 -2.85 -1.40
C GLY A 16 0.79 -4.30 -1.80
N ALA A 17 0.50 -4.55 -3.08
CA ALA A 17 0.24 -5.88 -3.59
C ALA A 17 1.49 -6.79 -3.53
N ILE A 18 2.66 -6.29 -3.93
CA ILE A 18 3.91 -7.04 -3.87
C ILE A 18 4.23 -7.41 -2.41
N VAL A 19 4.13 -6.43 -1.50
CA VAL A 19 4.41 -6.66 -0.07
C VAL A 19 3.41 -7.66 0.53
N ALA A 20 2.13 -7.60 0.16
CA ALA A 20 1.12 -8.55 0.63
C ALA A 20 1.37 -9.99 0.14
N ILE A 21 1.91 -10.17 -1.07
CA ILE A 21 2.29 -11.48 -1.62
C ILE A 21 3.49 -12.06 -0.86
N ILE A 22 4.53 -11.25 -0.62
CA ILE A 22 5.76 -11.70 0.03
C ILE A 22 5.57 -11.86 1.55
N ASN A 23 4.77 -10.98 2.16
CA ASN A 23 4.51 -10.96 3.58
C ASN A 23 3.03 -10.64 3.86
N PRO A 24 2.15 -11.66 3.91
CA PRO A 24 0.71 -11.46 4.12
C PRO A 24 0.37 -10.82 5.47
N ARG A 25 1.29 -10.84 6.46
CA ARG A 25 1.09 -10.11 7.72
C ARG A 25 1.07 -8.59 7.54
N PHE A 26 1.56 -8.06 6.42
CA PHE A 26 1.47 -6.63 6.11
C PHE A 26 0.03 -6.10 6.16
N LEU A 27 -0.95 -6.90 5.72
CA LEU A 27 -2.37 -6.52 5.71
C LEU A 27 -3.05 -6.59 7.08
N LEU A 28 -2.32 -6.99 8.14
CA LEU A 28 -2.89 -6.97 9.48
C LEU A 28 -3.20 -5.52 9.88
N PRO A 29 -4.37 -5.24 10.51
CA PRO A 29 -4.81 -3.89 10.84
C PRO A 29 -3.76 -3.08 11.62
N ILE A 30 -2.99 -3.73 12.49
CA ILE A 30 -1.91 -3.10 13.26
C ILE A 30 -0.77 -2.59 12.38
N ASN A 31 -0.37 -3.35 11.35
CA ASN A 31 0.73 -2.99 10.46
C ASN A 31 0.31 -1.91 9.46
N LEU A 32 -0.95 -1.96 9.03
CA LEU A 32 -1.52 -0.92 8.17
C LEU A 32 -1.64 0.41 8.93
N ALA A 33 -2.10 0.38 10.18
CA ALA A 33 -2.14 1.56 11.06
C ALA A 33 -0.74 2.19 11.24
N ASN A 34 0.28 1.36 11.48
CA ASN A 34 1.67 1.81 11.58
C ASN A 34 2.24 2.38 10.26
N THR A 35 1.75 1.92 9.10
CA THR A 35 2.17 2.43 7.78
C THR A 35 1.45 3.74 7.44
N SER A 36 0.26 3.97 8.00
CA SER A 36 -0.55 5.17 7.77
C SER A 36 -0.20 6.36 8.67
N ASN A 37 0.63 6.16 9.71
CA ASN A 37 1.02 7.16 10.69
C ASN A 37 2.47 7.62 10.48
#